data_AF-A0A1D2S9K2-F1
#
_entry.id   AF-A0A1D2S9K2-F1
#
_cell.length_a   1.000
_cell.length_b   1.000
_cell.length_c   1.000
_cell.angle_alpha   90.00
_cell.angle_beta   90.00
_cell.angle_gamma   90.00
#
_symmetry.space_group_name_H-M   'P 1'
#
loop_
_entity.id
_entity.type
_entity.pdbx_description
1 polymer ?
#
loop_
_entity_poly.entity_id
_entity_poly.type
_entity_poly.pdbx_seq_one_letter_code
_entity_poly.pdbx_strand_id
1 'polypeptide(L)'
;MSKIIESLRGDLAALHEAGAISKVTMREFDAICPPPVREFNAADIKRLREALKFSQPVFALHLHTSASTVRKWEQGDTHPTGPALKLLNVIADKGLQAII
;
A
#
# COMPACT_ATOMS: atom_id res chain seq x y z
N MET A 1 -12.32 -6.48 1.85
CA MET A 1 -13.28 -5.38 1.62
C MET A 1 -14.56 -5.98 1.04
N SER A 2 -15.75 -5.41 1.26
CA SER A 2 -16.98 -5.96 0.68
C SER A 2 -16.97 -5.83 -0.85
N LYS A 3 -17.35 -6.89 -1.59
CA LYS A 3 -17.50 -6.87 -3.07
C LYS A 3 -18.37 -5.71 -3.55
N ILE A 4 -19.34 -5.29 -2.72
CA ILE A 4 -20.24 -4.16 -3.00
C ILE A 4 -19.45 -2.85 -3.11
N ILE A 5 -18.49 -2.60 -2.20
CA ILE A 5 -17.69 -1.37 -2.19
C ILE A 5 -16.75 -1.31 -3.40
N GLU A 6 -16.18 -2.45 -3.80
CA GLU A 6 -15.35 -2.53 -5.01
C GLU A 6 -16.16 -2.27 -6.28
N SER A 7 -17.34 -2.87 -6.40
CA SER A 7 -18.26 -2.60 -7.53
C SER A 7 -18.63 -1.12 -7.58
N LEU A 8 -19.06 -0.55 -6.45
CA LEU A 8 -19.46 0.84 -6.36
C LEU A 8 -18.32 1.82 -6.70
N ARG A 9 -17.08 1.50 -6.29
CA ARG A 9 -15.90 2.28 -6.68
C ARG A 9 -15.70 2.31 -8.19
N GLY A 10 -15.91 1.16 -8.86
CA GLY A 10 -15.84 1.06 -10.32
C GLY A 10 -16.90 1.92 -11.01
N ASP A 11 -18.15 1.86 -10.53
CA ASP A 11 -19.27 2.65 -11.07
C ASP A 11 -19.02 4.16 -10.91
N LEU A 12 -18.57 4.59 -9.72
CA LEU A 12 -18.22 5.98 -9.46
C LEU A 12 -17.07 6.47 -10.36
N ALA A 13 -16.05 5.64 -10.57
CA ALA A 13 -14.96 5.97 -11.49
C ALA A 13 -15.49 6.18 -12.92
N ALA A 14 -16.37 5.31 -13.41
CA ALA A 14 -16.98 5.46 -14.74
C ALA A 14 -17.83 6.73 -14.86
N LEU A 15 -18.61 7.07 -13.82
CA LEU A 15 -19.39 8.31 -13.77
C LEU A 15 -18.50 9.56 -13.74
N HIS A 16 -17.36 9.50 -13.06
CA HIS A 16 -16.40 10.60 -13.04
C HIS A 16 -15.78 10.82 -14.42
N GLU A 17 -15.34 9.74 -15.09
CA GLU A 17 -14.79 9.84 -16.46
C GLU A 17 -15.83 10.35 -17.47
N ALA A 18 -17.11 10.01 -17.27
CA ALA A 18 -18.22 10.56 -18.06
C ALA A 18 -18.58 12.02 -17.72
N GLY A 19 -17.95 12.62 -16.71
CA GLY A 19 -18.23 13.98 -16.23
C GLY A 19 -19.55 14.11 -15.45
N ALA A 20 -20.21 13.00 -15.10
CA ALA A 20 -21.48 12.99 -14.38
C ALA A 20 -21.32 13.31 -12.89
N ILE A 21 -20.13 13.07 -12.33
CA ILE A 21 -19.80 13.42 -10.95
C ILE A 21 -18.44 14.13 -10.87
N SER A 22 -18.28 14.94 -9.82
CA SER A 22 -17.08 15.73 -9.62
C SER A 22 -15.97 14.94 -8.94
N LYS A 23 -14.73 15.44 -9.08
CA LYS A 23 -13.58 14.97 -8.29
C LYS A 23 -13.75 15.18 -6.78
N VAL A 24 -14.61 16.11 -6.33
CA VAL A 24 -14.93 16.30 -4.91
C VAL A 24 -15.71 15.10 -4.39
N THR A 25 -16.72 14.66 -5.14
CA THR A 25 -17.52 13.46 -4.83
C THR A 25 -16.64 12.21 -4.74
N MET A 26 -15.66 12.06 -5.64
CA MET A 26 -14.69 10.96 -5.57
C MET A 26 -13.85 11.00 -4.28
N ARG A 27 -13.40 12.18 -3.85
CA ARG A 27 -12.61 12.34 -2.62
C ARG A 27 -13.43 12.03 -1.37
N GLU A 28 -14.70 12.42 -1.34
CA GLU A 28 -15.62 12.09 -0.23
C GLU A 28 -15.83 10.58 -0.11
N PHE A 29 -16.04 9.91 -1.24
CA PHE A 29 -16.13 8.45 -1.27
C PHE A 29 -14.85 7.79 -0.77
N ASP A 30 -13.68 8.23 -1.23
CA ASP A 30 -12.39 7.69 -0.78
C ASP A 30 -12.10 7.95 0.70
N ALA A 31 -12.61 9.05 1.27
CA ALA A 31 -12.47 9.34 2.69
C ALA A 31 -13.30 8.38 3.56
N ILE A 32 -14.51 8.01 3.11
CA ILE A 32 -15.40 7.08 3.81
C ILE A 32 -14.95 5.63 3.59
N CYS A 33 -14.52 5.33 2.37
CA CYS A 33 -14.11 4.00 1.93
C CYS A 33 -12.69 4.11 1.35
N PRO A 34 -11.64 4.13 2.19
CA PRO A 34 -10.28 4.17 1.69
C PRO A 34 -9.96 2.91 0.87
N PRO A 35 -9.06 3.00 -0.13
CA PRO A 35 -8.62 1.84 -0.88
C PRO A 35 -8.08 0.73 0.05
N PRO A 36 -8.33 -0.55 -0.29
CA PRO A 36 -7.88 -1.66 0.53
C PRO A 36 -6.35 -1.66 0.63
N VAL A 37 -5.84 -2.07 1.79
CA VAL A 37 -4.40 -2.28 1.99
C VAL A 37 -4.11 -3.70 1.52
N ARG A 38 -3.28 -3.86 0.47
CA ARG A 38 -2.88 -5.18 -0.02
C ARG A 38 -2.02 -5.87 1.02
N GLU A 39 -2.24 -7.16 1.21
CA GLU A 39 -1.33 -7.99 1.99
C GLU A 39 0.00 -8.16 1.25
N PHE A 40 1.07 -8.33 2.02
CA PHE A 40 2.41 -8.57 1.49
C PHE A 40 2.90 -9.91 2.05
N ASN A 41 3.20 -10.86 1.17
CA ASN A 41 3.93 -12.05 1.55
C ASN A 41 5.45 -11.76 1.58
N ALA A 42 6.21 -12.73 2.08
CA ALA A 42 7.67 -12.63 2.19
C ALA A 42 8.38 -12.27 0.87
N ALA A 43 7.94 -12.86 -0.25
CA ALA A 43 8.51 -12.60 -1.57
C ALA A 43 8.15 -11.19 -2.09
N ASP A 44 6.95 -10.69 -1.79
CA ASP A 44 6.55 -9.32 -2.17
C ASP A 44 7.43 -8.27 -1.49
N ILE A 45 7.72 -8.47 -0.19
CA ILE A 45 8.55 -7.55 0.60
C ILE A 45 9.98 -7.55 0.07
N LYS A 46 10.54 -8.73 -0.19
CA LYS A 46 11.87 -8.88 -0.78
C LYS A 46 11.95 -8.21 -2.16
N ARG A 47 10.97 -8.45 -3.03
CA ARG A 47 10.90 -7.83 -4.37
C ARG A 47 10.81 -6.30 -4.28
N LEU A 48 9.98 -5.77 -3.38
CA LEU A 48 9.86 -4.33 -3.18
C LEU A 48 11.21 -3.72 -2.76
N ARG A 49 11.88 -4.32 -1.77
CA ARG A 49 13.20 -3.87 -1.32
C ARG A 49 14.24 -3.89 -2.46
N GLU A 50 14.27 -4.97 -3.23
CA GLU A 50 15.23 -5.16 -4.32
C GLU A 50 14.97 -4.21 -5.50
N ALA A 51 13.70 -3.92 -5.80
CA ALA A 51 13.32 -2.91 -6.80
C ALA A 51 13.81 -1.50 -6.41
N LEU A 52 13.86 -1.20 -5.11
CA LEU A 52 14.45 0.03 -4.57
C LEU A 52 15.99 0.01 -4.52
N LYS A 53 16.63 -1.13 -4.86
CA LYS A 53 18.07 -1.36 -4.78
C LYS A 53 18.63 -1.20 -3.35
N PHE A 54 17.85 -1.58 -2.34
CA PHE A 54 18.22 -1.45 -0.94
C PHE A 54 18.68 -2.78 -0.32
N SER A 55 19.66 -2.69 0.58
CA SER A 55 19.97 -3.77 1.52
C SER A 55 18.89 -3.86 2.61
N GLN A 56 18.78 -5.00 3.30
CA GLN A 56 17.81 -5.16 4.39
C GLN A 56 17.95 -4.07 5.48
N PRO A 57 19.17 -3.70 5.95
CA PRO A 57 19.33 -2.62 6.91
C PRO A 57 18.90 -1.24 6.40
N VAL A 58 19.21 -0.90 5.13
CA VAL A 58 18.81 0.38 4.54
C VAL A 58 17.29 0.46 4.41
N PHE A 59 16.65 -0.63 3.99
CA PHE A 59 15.19 -0.69 3.91
C PHE A 59 14.54 -0.56 5.29
N ALA A 60 15.10 -1.21 6.30
CA ALA A 60 14.64 -1.11 7.69
C ALA A 60 14.74 0.33 8.23
N LEU A 61 15.82 1.04 7.90
CA LEU A 61 16.01 2.45 8.27
C LEU A 61 14.88 3.34 7.74
N HIS A 62 14.53 3.21 6.46
CA HIS A 62 13.43 4.00 5.87
C HIS A 62 12.05 3.64 6.45
N LEU A 63 11.85 2.38 6.82
CA LEU A 63 10.61 1.92 7.45
C LEU A 63 10.54 2.18 8.96
N HIS A 64 11.57 2.78 9.57
CA HIS A 64 11.69 2.96 11.03
C HIS A 64 11.46 1.65 11.80
N THR A 65 12.08 0.57 11.33
CA THR A 65 12.07 -0.74 11.99
C THR A 65 13.49 -1.33 12.06
N SER A 66 13.65 -2.49 12.68
CA SER A 66 14.94 -3.16 12.75
C SER A 66 15.20 -4.03 11.51
N ALA A 67 16.48 -4.20 11.15
CA ALA A 67 16.87 -5.13 10.09
C ALA A 67 16.42 -6.57 10.39
N SER A 68 16.35 -6.96 11.67
CA SER A 68 15.84 -8.27 12.09
C SER A 68 14.35 -8.43 11.81
N THR A 69 13.55 -7.36 11.93
CA THR A 69 12.12 -7.37 11.56
C THR A 69 11.95 -7.54 10.06
N VAL A 70 12.67 -6.77 9.24
CA VAL A 70 12.64 -6.92 7.77
C VAL A 70 13.05 -8.34 7.37
N ARG A 71 14.10 -8.89 7.97
CA ARG A 71 14.53 -10.27 7.71
C ARG A 71 13.43 -11.28 8.03
N LYS A 72 12.79 -11.18 9.20
CA LYS A 72 11.69 -12.09 9.60
C LYS A 72 10.51 -11.99 8.63
N TRP A 73 10.17 -10.78 8.18
CA TRP A 73 9.16 -10.58 7.14
C TRP A 73 9.53 -11.25 5.81
N GLU A 74 10.76 -11.06 5.33
CA GLU A 74 11.26 -11.68 4.09
C GLU A 74 11.47 -13.19 4.19
N GLN A 75 11.45 -13.76 5.40
CA GLN A 75 11.48 -15.20 5.66
C GLN A 75 10.08 -15.80 5.88
N GLY A 76 9.06 -14.97 6.13
CA GLY A 76 7.71 -15.40 6.44
C GLY A 76 7.47 -15.77 7.91
N ASP A 77 8.45 -15.53 8.79
CA ASP A 77 8.35 -15.82 10.23
C ASP A 77 7.32 -14.91 10.92
N THR A 78 7.26 -13.66 10.47
CA THR A 78 6.27 -12.66 10.90
C THR A 78 5.76 -11.90 9.69
N HIS A 79 4.66 -11.17 9.84
CA HIS A 79 4.07 -10.39 8.75
C HIS A 79 3.86 -8.93 9.20
N PRO A 80 4.06 -7.95 8.32
CA PRO A 80 3.75 -6.57 8.61
C PRO A 80 2.24 -6.40 8.80
N THR A 81 1.83 -5.66 9.82
CA THR A 81 0.43 -5.35 10.09
C THR A 81 0.26 -3.85 10.32
N GLY A 82 -1.00 -3.39 10.29
CA GLY A 82 -1.35 -2.01 10.64
C GLY A 82 -0.53 -0.95 9.86
N PRO A 83 0.10 0.01 10.55
CA PRO A 83 0.87 1.08 9.89
C PRO A 83 2.03 0.59 9.02
N ALA A 84 2.74 -0.46 9.43
CA ALA A 84 3.85 -1.00 8.64
C ALA A 84 3.35 -1.56 7.29
N LEU A 85 2.25 -2.30 7.31
CA LEU A 85 1.63 -2.81 6.09
C LEU A 85 1.14 -1.67 5.18
N LYS A 86 0.54 -0.63 5.78
CA LYS A 86 0.11 0.56 5.03
C LYS A 86 1.29 1.28 4.40
N LEU A 87 2.41 1.40 5.10
CA LEU A 87 3.62 2.05 4.60
C LEU A 87 4.22 1.29 3.41
N LEU A 88 4.30 -0.05 3.50
CA LEU A 88 4.73 -0.89 2.37
C LEU A 88 3.83 -0.72 1.14
N ASN A 89 2.51 -0.58 1.35
CA ASN A 89 1.58 -0.26 0.27
C ASN A 89 1.90 1.09 -0.38
N VAL A 90 2.06 2.14 0.43
CA VAL A 90 2.39 3.49 -0.06
C VAL A 90 3.69 3.48 -0.87
N ILE A 91 4.74 2.83 -0.37
CA ILE A 91 6.03 2.76 -1.07
C ILE A 91 5.90 2.00 -2.39
N ALA A 92 5.18 0.89 -2.44
CA ALA A 92 5.04 0.13 -3.68
C ALA A 92 4.10 0.80 -4.70
N ASP A 93 3.15 1.63 -4.26
CA ASP A 93 2.24 2.36 -5.19
C ASP A 93 2.84 3.67 -5.70
N LYS A 94 3.59 4.38 -4.84
CA LYS A 94 4.03 5.76 -5.10
C LYS A 94 5.55 5.93 -5.11
N GLY A 95 6.29 4.87 -4.83
CA GLY A 95 7.74 4.93 -4.66
C GLY A 95 8.16 5.49 -3.29
N LEU A 96 9.46 5.43 -3.03
CA LEU A 96 10.06 5.87 -1.76
C LEU A 96 9.87 7.37 -1.48
N GLN A 97 9.77 8.20 -2.52
CA GLN A 97 9.58 9.65 -2.39
C GLN A 97 8.26 10.04 -1.70
N ALA A 98 7.31 9.11 -1.57
CA ALA A 98 6.07 9.36 -0.85
C ALA A 98 6.24 9.44 0.68
N ILE A 99 7.42 9.10 1.21
CA ILE A 99 7.70 9.00 2.65
C ILE A 99 8.99 9.71 3.07
N ILE A 100 9.61 10.47 2.16
CA ILE A 100 10.80 11.32 2.38
C ILE A 100 10.38 12.78 2.42
#